data_AF-A0A4U1AA31-F1
#
_entry.id   AF-A0A4U1AA31-F1
#
_cell.length_a   1.000
_cell.length_b   1.000
_cell.length_c   1.000
_cell.angle_alpha   90.00
_cell.angle_beta   90.00
_cell.angle_gamma   90.00
#
_symmetry.space_group_name_H-M   'P 1'
#
loop_
_entity.id
_entity.type
_entity.pdbx_description
1 polymer ?
#
loop_
_entity_poly.entity_id
_entity_poly.type
_entity_poly.pdbx_seq_one_letter_code
_entity_poly.pdbx_strand_id
1 'polypeptide(L)'
;MRRVSLLLSVVALFVFAMASKSWAIDAQLSGDKVKAGDAITVTGTIDPGQELFVVVATEKMFKPSDADGPKERKELKGGKGGKNAFGDTAIPPVYYVVTSDPTKLATPKSSTKGQTSGIFAFPPFKYEVRVNKLKAWADIPEETKSYLGPIKDEAQWKFIAFTHENKFGINTISKEAPIGGGNARCIMTDYNTEKEAWNKGATLSLDKATGKFTMTMAPYKNLAPDTRMKVYVNGQDIGNFTIEKSTYFFKTANIYMNPLVVFFGAFIIGCLFVIMGAAGGLFTAAFQVTVLGTKGPIGINAANTIKPTNLFLTLCSPITGLMNYFKEKRFAWPVAIFFAAGIVIGAFFLGPNFSAKYLPLKAYKFYLGIICLIIGIKLFMESLPSSIEKKKAMKAIIQKFNAAVKEAKSSGKAMELGKVEFEKFNIIKFDMKFWGETFVARPLIMLLSGILMGMIAASFGVGGGFMFMPFMTTAMGYPMYLAVPIALAGTFATSVGGIAKFSLMGYQPDWIMAAAIAAGAIAGGMVGPKIQKHLPEIFLKRMLALALVIVFLNYTDALFFLR
;
A
#
# COMPACT_ATOMS: atom_id res chain seq x y z
N MET A 1 52.63 25.76 59.78
CA MET A 1 51.70 24.73 59.26
C MET A 1 50.34 25.28 58.78
N ARG A 2 49.66 26.21 59.49
CA ARG A 2 48.34 26.74 59.07
C ARG A 2 48.31 27.50 57.72
N ARG A 3 49.34 28.26 57.35
CA ARG A 3 49.36 29.03 56.07
C ARG A 3 49.56 28.15 54.83
N VAL A 4 50.26 27.02 54.96
CA VAL A 4 50.49 26.07 53.86
C VAL A 4 49.23 25.23 53.58
N SER A 5 48.47 24.88 54.63
CA SER A 5 47.19 24.19 54.51
C SER A 5 46.12 25.04 53.84
N LEU A 6 46.07 26.36 54.12
CA LEU A 6 45.13 27.27 53.45
C LEU A 6 45.45 27.41 51.95
N LEU A 7 46.73 27.51 51.59
CA LEU A 7 47.16 27.62 50.19
C LEU A 7 46.85 26.34 49.39
N LEU A 8 47.10 25.17 49.98
CA LEU A 8 46.73 23.86 49.39
C LEU A 8 45.22 23.71 49.22
N SER A 9 44.42 24.22 50.16
CA SER A 9 42.96 24.19 50.08
C SER A 9 42.43 25.10 48.96
N VAL A 10 43.02 26.29 48.80
CA VAL A 10 42.65 27.23 47.74
C VAL A 10 43.08 26.72 46.37
N VAL A 11 44.26 26.11 46.25
CA VAL A 11 44.72 25.49 45.00
C VAL A 11 43.87 24.25 44.66
N ALA A 12 43.48 23.43 45.64
CA ALA A 12 42.57 22.31 45.42
C ALA A 12 41.17 22.78 44.98
N LEU A 13 40.65 23.88 45.56
CA LEU A 13 39.40 24.51 45.14
C LEU A 13 39.51 25.14 43.74
N PHE A 14 40.66 25.72 43.38
CA PHE A 14 40.89 26.28 42.04
C PHE A 14 41.05 25.19 40.97
N VAL A 15 41.68 24.06 41.30
CA VAL A 15 41.81 22.89 40.43
C VAL A 15 40.45 22.19 40.25
N PHE A 16 39.63 22.10 41.31
CA PHE A 16 38.25 21.61 41.19
C PHE A 16 37.35 22.56 40.39
N ALA A 17 37.52 23.88 40.51
CA ALA A 17 36.76 24.87 39.73
C ALA A 17 37.19 24.95 38.26
N MET A 18 38.44 24.59 37.93
CA MET A 18 38.90 24.46 36.54
C MET A 18 38.56 23.10 35.91
N ALA A 19 38.32 22.05 36.71
CA ALA A 19 37.92 20.73 36.23
C ALA A 19 36.43 20.63 35.82
N SER A 20 35.62 21.67 36.06
CA SER A 20 34.17 21.66 35.77
C SER A 20 33.73 22.55 34.61
N LYS A 21 34.65 23.08 33.79
CA LYS A 21 34.27 23.60 32.47
C LYS A 21 34.11 22.43 31.50
N SER A 22 33.01 21.70 31.62
CA SER A 22 32.47 20.98 30.46
C SER A 22 32.29 22.02 29.38
N TRP A 23 32.94 21.83 28.22
CA TRP A 23 32.68 22.70 27.10
C TRP A 23 31.22 22.46 26.73
N ALA A 24 30.37 23.48 26.93
CA ALA A 24 28.99 23.39 26.49
C ALA A 24 29.01 23.03 25.00
N ILE A 25 28.24 22.01 24.61
CA ILE A 25 28.17 21.59 23.21
C ILE A 25 27.70 22.80 22.40
N ASP A 26 28.57 23.27 21.51
CA ASP A 26 28.30 24.37 20.60
C ASP A 26 27.94 23.76 19.25
N ALA A 27 26.64 23.66 18.96
CA ALA A 27 26.16 23.10 17.71
C ALA A 27 24.98 23.90 17.15
N GLN A 28 24.93 23.98 15.83
CA GLN A 28 23.99 24.79 15.08
C GLN A 28 23.37 23.98 13.92
N LEU A 29 22.09 24.25 13.66
CA LEU A 29 21.33 23.73 12.52
C LEU A 29 21.53 24.62 11.29
N SER A 30 21.56 24.02 10.10
CA SER A 30 21.64 24.76 8.83
C SER A 30 20.40 25.61 8.53
N GLY A 31 19.28 25.37 9.22
CA GLY A 31 18.05 26.15 9.10
C GLY A 31 16.97 25.69 10.08
N ASP A 32 15.98 26.55 10.29
CA ASP A 32 14.77 26.31 11.09
C ASP A 32 13.64 25.67 10.27
N LYS A 33 13.81 25.59 8.95
CA LYS A 33 12.86 25.00 8.00
C LYS A 33 13.57 24.17 6.95
N VAL A 34 13.01 23.01 6.63
CA VAL A 34 13.54 22.09 5.63
C VAL A 34 12.39 21.55 4.79
N LYS A 35 12.47 21.63 3.47
CA LYS A 35 11.45 21.02 2.60
C LYS A 35 11.47 19.51 2.77
N ALA A 36 10.29 18.89 2.73
CA ALA A 36 10.18 17.45 2.90
C ALA A 36 11.03 16.67 1.86
N GLY A 37 11.97 15.86 2.36
CA GLY A 37 12.91 15.08 1.56
C GLY A 37 14.28 15.73 1.36
N ASP A 38 14.44 17.01 1.69
CA ASP A 38 15.73 17.68 1.70
C ASP A 38 16.52 17.33 2.98
N ALA A 39 17.84 17.51 2.92
CA ALA A 39 18.72 17.22 4.03
C ALA A 39 18.77 18.37 5.04
N ILE A 40 18.95 18.02 6.32
CA ILE A 40 19.34 18.95 7.39
C ILE A 40 20.80 18.71 7.73
N THR A 41 21.56 19.79 7.94
CA THR A 41 22.95 19.73 8.39
C THR A 41 23.07 20.28 9.82
N VAL A 42 23.84 19.58 10.64
CA VAL A 42 24.18 19.95 12.02
C VAL A 42 25.70 20.04 12.10
N THR A 43 26.21 21.21 12.45
CA THR A 43 27.64 21.47 12.63
C THR A 43 27.90 21.91 14.05
N GLY A 44 29.02 21.50 14.64
CA GLY A 44 29.35 21.93 15.98
C GLY A 44 30.65 21.34 16.51
N THR A 45 30.83 21.47 17.81
CA THR A 45 31.97 20.93 18.55
C THR A 45 31.46 20.19 19.79
N ILE A 46 31.95 18.97 20.02
CA ILE A 46 31.78 18.20 21.26
C ILE A 46 33.11 18.12 22.01
N ASP A 47 33.13 17.60 23.23
CA ASP A 47 34.40 17.40 23.95
C ASP A 47 35.33 16.45 23.16
N PRO A 48 36.62 16.79 23.00
CA PRO A 48 37.58 15.93 22.32
C PRO A 48 37.61 14.49 22.84
N GLY A 49 37.71 13.52 21.94
CA GLY A 49 37.71 12.09 22.26
C GLY A 49 36.33 11.47 22.51
N GLN A 50 35.25 12.24 22.63
CA GLN A 50 33.89 11.69 22.74
C GLN A 50 33.38 11.13 21.40
N GLU A 51 32.49 10.15 21.48
CA GLU A 51 31.69 9.71 20.35
C GLU A 51 30.52 10.67 20.13
N LEU A 52 30.12 10.84 18.88
CA LEU A 52 29.03 11.73 18.49
C LEU A 52 27.73 10.97 18.34
N PHE A 53 26.67 11.48 18.95
CA PHE A 53 25.29 11.00 18.84
C PHE A 53 24.40 12.18 18.49
N VAL A 54 23.90 12.22 17.26
CA VAL A 54 22.90 13.20 16.85
C VAL A 54 21.54 12.54 16.69
N VAL A 55 20.62 12.88 17.58
CA VAL A 55 19.23 12.38 17.54
C VAL A 55 18.37 13.40 16.82
N VAL A 56 17.66 12.95 15.79
CA VAL A 56 16.66 13.76 15.06
C VAL A 56 15.31 13.06 15.21
N ALA A 57 14.37 13.69 15.91
CA ALA A 57 13.10 13.06 16.27
C ALA A 57 11.92 14.02 16.12
N THR A 58 10.72 13.51 15.84
CA THR A 58 9.50 14.33 15.91
C THR A 58 9.26 14.83 17.33
N GLU A 59 8.96 16.12 17.48
CA GLU A 59 8.65 16.70 18.79
C GLU A 59 7.35 16.14 19.37
N LYS A 60 6.34 15.94 18.53
CA LYS A 60 5.08 15.32 18.94
C LYS A 60 5.26 13.82 19.15
N MET A 61 5.08 13.39 20.39
CA MET A 61 5.05 11.98 20.77
C MET A 61 3.73 11.32 20.36
N PHE A 62 3.78 10.02 20.10
CA PHE A 62 2.62 9.16 19.82
C PHE A 62 2.51 8.09 20.89
N LYS A 63 1.32 7.94 21.45
CA LYS A 63 0.95 6.81 22.31
C LYS A 63 -0.10 5.92 21.61
N PRO A 64 -0.20 4.63 21.97
CA PRO A 64 -1.16 3.71 21.36
C PRO A 64 -2.61 4.19 21.37
N SER A 65 -3.02 4.98 22.37
CA SER A 65 -4.37 5.54 22.47
C SER A 65 -4.67 6.64 21.44
N ASP A 66 -3.64 7.25 20.85
CA ASP A 66 -3.78 8.26 19.78
C ASP A 66 -4.03 7.63 18.40
N ALA A 67 -3.98 6.30 18.28
CA ALA A 67 -4.24 5.63 17.02
C ALA A 67 -5.70 5.79 16.59
N ASP A 68 -5.93 6.47 15.47
CA ASP A 68 -7.27 6.63 14.88
C ASP A 68 -7.89 5.29 14.47
N GLY A 69 -7.08 4.33 14.04
CA GLY A 69 -7.53 2.99 13.67
C GLY A 69 -7.98 2.19 14.90
N PRO A 70 -9.25 1.74 14.99
CA PRO A 70 -9.74 1.07 16.20
C PRO A 70 -9.07 -0.29 16.43
N LYS A 71 -8.71 -0.99 15.34
CA LYS A 71 -7.97 -2.25 15.43
C LYS A 71 -6.52 -1.99 15.85
N GLU A 72 -5.87 -1.00 15.26
CA GLU A 72 -4.50 -0.61 15.56
C GLU A 72 -4.36 -0.15 17.00
N ARG A 73 -5.30 0.67 17.49
CA ARG A 73 -5.37 1.11 18.89
C ARG A 73 -5.41 -0.08 19.84
N LYS A 74 -6.29 -1.06 19.57
CA LYS A 74 -6.42 -2.26 20.41
C LYS A 74 -5.14 -3.11 20.38
N GLU A 75 -4.58 -3.36 19.19
CA GLU A 75 -3.38 -4.19 19.02
C GLU A 75 -2.12 -3.52 19.60
N LEU A 76 -1.96 -2.21 19.48
CA LEU A 76 -0.82 -1.47 20.07
C LEU A 76 -0.94 -1.37 21.60
N LYS A 77 -2.16 -1.17 22.12
CA LYS A 77 -2.38 -1.06 23.57
C LYS A 77 -2.22 -2.40 24.27
N GLY A 78 -2.92 -3.44 23.78
CA GLY A 78 -2.99 -4.76 24.44
C GLY A 78 -2.05 -5.82 23.89
N GLY A 79 -1.34 -5.53 22.79
CA GLY A 79 -0.49 -6.50 22.12
C GLY A 79 -1.28 -7.63 21.44
N LYS A 80 -0.61 -8.42 20.61
CA LYS A 80 -1.21 -9.63 20.02
C LYS A 80 -0.97 -10.81 20.96
N GLY A 81 -1.97 -11.15 21.77
CA GLY A 81 -1.83 -12.17 22.82
C GLY A 81 -0.86 -11.73 23.93
N GLY A 82 -0.89 -10.46 24.31
CA GLY A 82 -0.03 -9.87 25.34
C GLY A 82 1.38 -9.49 24.88
N LYS A 83 1.85 -9.99 23.73
CA LYS A 83 3.16 -9.60 23.17
C LYS A 83 3.08 -8.24 22.46
N ASN A 84 4.11 -7.40 22.66
CA ASN A 84 4.19 -6.04 22.12
C ASN A 84 3.00 -5.16 22.58
N ALA A 85 2.64 -5.26 23.85
CA ALA A 85 1.67 -4.36 24.49
C ALA A 85 2.42 -3.12 24.98
N PHE A 86 2.07 -1.94 24.45
CA PHE A 86 2.76 -0.69 24.77
C PHE A 86 1.97 0.20 25.73
N GLY A 87 0.72 -0.15 26.06
CA GLY A 87 -0.08 0.59 27.04
C GLY A 87 -0.21 2.07 26.68
N ASP A 88 0.28 2.94 27.56
CA ASP A 88 0.32 4.39 27.39
C ASP A 88 1.75 4.93 27.12
N THR A 89 2.70 4.04 26.81
CA THR A 89 4.08 4.42 26.44
C THR A 89 4.06 5.32 25.21
N ALA A 90 4.71 6.48 25.31
CA ALA A 90 4.78 7.45 24.23
C ALA A 90 6.18 7.49 23.61
N ILE A 91 6.26 7.51 22.29
CA ILE A 91 7.52 7.62 21.52
C ILE A 91 7.38 8.64 20.39
N PRO A 92 8.48 9.25 19.92
CA PRO A 92 8.45 9.99 18.67
C PRO A 92 8.21 9.02 17.49
N PRO A 93 7.17 9.21 16.67
CA PRO A 93 6.91 8.34 15.51
C PRO A 93 8.06 8.21 14.52
N VAL A 94 8.88 9.27 14.42
CA VAL A 94 10.05 9.33 13.56
C VAL A 94 11.23 9.64 14.47
N TYR A 95 12.20 8.74 14.48
CA TYR A 95 13.33 8.77 15.39
C TYR A 95 14.56 8.25 14.67
N TYR A 96 15.56 9.12 14.56
CA TYR A 96 16.83 8.84 13.92
C TYR A 96 17.96 9.09 14.90
N VAL A 97 18.98 8.24 14.85
CA VAL A 97 20.26 8.48 15.52
C VAL A 97 21.35 8.33 14.47
N VAL A 98 22.06 9.43 14.19
CA VAL A 98 23.28 9.42 13.38
C VAL A 98 24.47 9.51 14.32
N THR A 99 25.37 8.53 14.25
CA THR A 99 26.46 8.41 15.23
C THR A 99 27.77 7.93 14.60
N SER A 100 28.88 8.33 15.22
CA SER A 100 30.22 7.84 14.88
C SER A 100 30.46 6.40 15.34
N ASP A 101 29.68 5.90 16.30
CA ASP A 101 29.73 4.52 16.77
C ASP A 101 28.34 3.86 16.80
N PRO A 102 27.83 3.41 15.64
CA PRO A 102 26.51 2.78 15.55
C PRO A 102 26.45 1.44 16.30
N THR A 103 27.59 0.82 16.61
CA THR A 103 27.66 -0.50 17.24
C THR A 103 27.17 -0.47 18.69
N LYS A 104 27.18 0.71 19.35
CA LYS A 104 26.62 0.88 20.70
C LYS A 104 25.09 0.72 20.76
N LEU A 105 24.40 0.93 19.64
CA LEU A 105 22.92 0.93 19.58
C LEU A 105 22.34 -0.17 18.71
N ALA A 106 23.06 -0.60 17.68
CA ALA A 106 22.55 -1.59 16.75
C ALA A 106 23.64 -2.54 16.25
N THR A 107 23.22 -3.67 15.71
CA THR A 107 24.10 -4.70 15.18
C THR A 107 23.58 -5.14 13.81
N PRO A 108 24.37 -4.96 12.74
CA PRO A 108 24.01 -5.51 11.44
C PRO A 108 23.92 -7.03 11.50
N LYS A 109 22.81 -7.59 11.02
CA LYS A 109 22.59 -9.04 10.92
C LYS A 109 22.14 -9.40 9.51
N SER A 110 22.55 -10.56 9.02
CA SER A 110 21.94 -11.14 7.82
C SER A 110 20.57 -11.72 8.20
N SER A 111 19.51 -11.26 7.53
CA SER A 111 18.19 -11.84 7.62
C SER A 111 17.92 -12.61 6.34
N THR A 112 17.65 -13.90 6.46
CA THR A 112 17.14 -14.69 5.34
C THR A 112 15.70 -14.25 5.05
N LYS A 113 15.48 -13.80 3.82
CA LYS A 113 14.15 -13.55 3.24
C LYS A 113 13.93 -14.53 2.09
N GLY A 114 12.70 -14.56 1.59
CA GLY A 114 12.28 -15.48 0.55
C GLY A 114 11.21 -16.45 1.05
N GLN A 115 10.82 -17.37 0.18
CA GLN A 115 9.74 -18.31 0.42
C GLN A 115 10.31 -19.73 0.51
N THR A 116 10.39 -20.23 1.74
CA THR A 116 11.05 -21.51 2.05
C THR A 116 10.04 -22.61 2.39
N SER A 117 8.76 -22.27 2.46
CA SER A 117 7.67 -23.20 2.76
C SER A 117 6.39 -22.82 2.02
N GLY A 118 5.56 -23.84 1.76
CA GLY A 118 4.34 -23.73 0.95
C GLY A 118 4.54 -24.24 -0.47
N ILE A 119 3.43 -24.50 -1.16
CA ILE A 119 3.38 -25.16 -2.48
C ILE A 119 4.01 -24.31 -3.61
N PHE A 120 4.33 -23.02 -3.35
CA PHE A 120 5.12 -22.15 -4.26
C PHE A 120 6.57 -21.92 -3.82
N ALA A 121 7.05 -22.62 -2.80
CA ALA A 121 8.48 -22.68 -2.48
C ALA A 121 9.19 -23.66 -3.44
N PHE A 122 8.95 -23.51 -4.75
CA PHE A 122 9.55 -24.33 -5.79
C PHE A 122 9.93 -23.47 -7.02
N PRO A 123 11.24 -23.24 -7.26
CA PRO A 123 12.33 -23.60 -6.36
C PRO A 123 12.26 -22.77 -5.06
N PRO A 124 12.55 -23.37 -3.88
CA PRO A 124 12.61 -22.61 -2.63
C PRO A 124 13.76 -21.62 -2.75
N PHE A 125 13.45 -20.33 -2.73
CA PHE A 125 14.47 -19.29 -2.84
C PHE A 125 14.65 -18.60 -1.50
N LYS A 126 15.92 -18.42 -1.14
CA LYS A 126 16.37 -17.65 0.00
C LYS A 126 17.29 -16.58 -0.55
N TYR A 127 17.04 -15.35 -0.18
CA TYR A 127 17.99 -14.27 -0.39
C TYR A 127 18.31 -13.65 0.97
N GLU A 128 19.57 -13.30 1.14
CA GLU A 128 20.03 -12.67 2.36
C GLU A 128 19.95 -11.16 2.20
N VAL A 129 19.37 -10.51 3.20
CA VAL A 129 19.36 -9.06 3.30
C VAL A 129 19.98 -8.68 4.62
N ARG A 130 20.97 -7.79 4.59
CA ARG A 130 21.49 -7.19 5.81
C ARG A 130 20.43 -6.26 6.39
N VAL A 131 20.21 -6.37 7.70
CA VAL A 131 19.29 -5.55 8.46
C VAL A 131 19.99 -5.03 9.70
N ASN A 132 19.73 -3.78 10.07
CA ASN A 132 20.30 -3.20 11.27
C ASN A 132 19.38 -3.49 12.47
N LYS A 133 19.76 -4.36 13.41
CA LYS A 133 18.93 -4.75 14.57
C LYS A 133 19.29 -3.95 15.80
N LEU A 134 18.30 -3.40 16.51
CA LEU A 134 18.58 -2.64 17.73
C LEU A 134 19.02 -3.58 18.86
N LYS A 135 19.97 -3.12 19.66
CA LYS A 135 20.37 -3.80 20.90
C LYS A 135 19.25 -3.75 21.93
N ALA A 136 19.21 -4.72 22.84
CA ALA A 136 18.31 -4.64 23.98
C ALA A 136 18.73 -3.45 24.87
N TRP A 137 17.78 -2.85 25.59
CA TRP A 137 18.09 -1.70 26.45
C TRP A 137 19.18 -1.99 27.49
N ALA A 138 19.21 -3.22 28.02
CA ALA A 138 20.24 -3.68 28.95
C ALA A 138 21.65 -3.73 28.34
N ASP A 139 21.76 -3.90 27.01
CA ASP A 139 23.04 -4.02 26.29
C ASP A 139 23.59 -2.67 25.82
N ILE A 140 22.85 -1.57 26.04
CA ILE A 140 23.28 -0.21 25.70
C ILE A 140 24.10 0.34 26.88
N PRO A 141 25.29 0.91 26.65
CA PRO A 141 26.07 1.55 27.71
C PRO A 141 25.29 2.68 28.41
N GLU A 142 25.40 2.80 29.73
CA GLU A 142 24.67 3.80 30.54
C GLU A 142 24.92 5.24 30.06
N GLU A 143 26.17 5.57 29.72
CA GLU A 143 26.53 6.87 29.14
C GLU A 143 25.74 7.13 27.85
N THR A 144 25.66 6.14 26.96
CA THR A 144 24.94 6.26 25.68
C THR A 144 23.43 6.44 25.88
N LYS A 145 22.84 5.83 26.92
CA LYS A 145 21.40 6.02 27.23
C LYS A 145 21.08 7.49 27.49
N SER A 146 21.99 8.25 28.11
CA SER A 146 21.80 9.68 28.35
C SER A 146 21.75 10.51 27.06
N TYR A 147 22.31 9.99 25.96
CA TYR A 147 22.39 10.68 24.66
C TYR A 147 21.18 10.45 23.75
N LEU A 148 20.23 9.58 24.13
CA LEU A 148 19.08 9.18 23.29
C LEU A 148 17.93 10.21 23.25
N GLY A 149 18.19 11.46 23.62
CA GLY A 149 17.26 12.57 23.51
C GLY A 149 15.92 12.29 24.22
N PRO A 150 14.79 12.16 23.49
CA PRO A 150 13.46 11.94 24.08
C PRO A 150 13.22 10.53 24.65
N ILE A 151 14.11 9.56 24.38
CA ILE A 151 13.98 8.19 24.89
C ILE A 151 14.72 8.09 26.23
N LYS A 152 13.98 7.81 27.30
CA LYS A 152 14.47 7.81 28.68
C LYS A 152 14.42 6.45 29.36
N ASP A 153 13.57 5.54 28.88
CA ASP A 153 13.35 4.25 29.52
C ASP A 153 13.29 3.07 28.54
N GLU A 154 13.32 1.87 29.12
CA GLU A 154 13.28 0.61 28.39
C GLU A 154 11.97 0.42 27.61
N ALA A 155 10.83 0.89 28.14
CA ALA A 155 9.53 0.72 27.49
C ALA A 155 9.47 1.52 26.19
N GLN A 156 9.97 2.75 26.20
CA GLN A 156 10.11 3.59 25.02
C GLN A 156 11.07 2.96 24.01
N TRP A 157 12.23 2.46 24.45
CA TRP A 157 13.18 1.81 23.54
C TRP A 157 12.62 0.52 22.90
N LYS A 158 11.91 -0.31 23.69
CA LYS A 158 11.20 -1.48 23.16
C LYS A 158 10.15 -1.08 22.12
N PHE A 159 9.48 0.05 22.33
CA PHE A 159 8.50 0.54 21.37
C PHE A 159 9.17 1.06 20.08
N ILE A 160 10.29 1.80 20.18
CA ILE A 160 11.11 2.20 19.02
C ILE A 160 11.63 0.98 18.25
N ALA A 161 12.12 -0.05 18.95
CA ALA A 161 12.56 -1.31 18.33
C ALA A 161 11.42 -2.00 17.60
N PHE A 162 10.21 -2.00 18.17
CA PHE A 162 9.02 -2.54 17.50
C PHE A 162 8.67 -1.75 16.23
N THR A 163 8.71 -0.42 16.27
CA THR A 163 8.41 0.41 15.09
C THR A 163 9.46 0.25 14.00
N HIS A 164 10.72 0.00 14.39
CA HIS A 164 11.83 -0.22 13.48
C HIS A 164 11.81 -1.61 12.82
N GLU A 165 11.51 -2.66 13.58
CA GLU A 165 11.75 -4.04 13.14
C GLU A 165 10.49 -4.83 12.77
N ASN A 166 9.32 -4.41 13.25
CA ASN A 166 8.08 -5.16 13.02
C ASN A 166 7.27 -4.55 11.88
N LYS A 167 6.83 -5.39 10.92
CA LYS A 167 5.99 -4.95 9.80
C LYS A 167 4.75 -4.15 10.22
N PHE A 168 4.16 -4.50 11.38
CA PHE A 168 3.03 -3.77 11.94
C PHE A 168 3.46 -2.38 12.41
N GLY A 169 4.57 -2.26 13.12
CA GLY A 169 5.13 -0.98 13.56
C GLY A 169 5.56 -0.07 12.40
N ILE A 170 6.25 -0.61 11.39
CA ILE A 170 6.76 0.14 10.22
C ILE A 170 5.60 0.79 9.45
N ASN A 171 4.59 0.05 9.02
CA ASN A 171 3.53 0.66 8.19
C ASN A 171 2.43 1.37 9.00
N THR A 172 2.47 1.32 10.32
CA THR A 172 1.44 1.92 11.19
C THR A 172 1.97 3.14 11.92
N ILE A 173 3.21 3.11 12.40
CA ILE A 173 3.82 4.19 13.19
C ILE A 173 5.05 4.75 12.44
N SER A 174 6.08 3.93 12.24
CA SER A 174 7.33 4.36 11.59
C SER A 174 7.17 4.39 10.06
N LYS A 175 6.60 5.47 9.53
CA LYS A 175 6.20 5.62 8.12
C LYS A 175 7.31 5.49 7.06
N GLU A 176 8.55 5.35 7.50
CA GLU A 176 9.69 4.91 6.70
C GLU A 176 9.39 3.66 5.85
N ALA A 177 9.98 3.61 4.66
CA ALA A 177 9.92 2.40 3.85
C ALA A 177 10.92 1.35 4.41
N PRO A 178 10.54 0.07 4.50
CA PRO A 178 11.49 -0.96 4.93
C PRO A 178 12.65 -1.05 3.94
N ILE A 179 13.87 -0.97 4.46
CA ILE A 179 15.11 -1.01 3.69
C ILE A 179 15.55 -2.47 3.56
N GLY A 180 15.92 -2.88 2.34
CA GLY A 180 16.24 -4.27 2.03
C GLY A 180 15.11 -5.27 2.40
N GLY A 181 13.86 -4.80 2.54
CA GLY A 181 12.73 -5.62 2.96
C GLY A 181 12.72 -6.04 4.44
N GLY A 182 13.56 -5.42 5.27
CA GLY A 182 13.81 -5.82 6.67
C GLY A 182 13.25 -4.87 7.73
N ASN A 183 13.88 -3.72 7.89
CA ASN A 183 13.63 -2.76 8.98
C ASN A 183 13.45 -1.34 8.43
N ALA A 184 12.83 -0.45 9.20
CA ALA A 184 12.85 0.98 8.93
C ALA A 184 14.25 1.58 9.15
N ARG A 185 14.41 2.87 8.92
CA ARG A 185 15.64 3.58 9.25
C ARG A 185 15.56 4.10 10.68
N CYS A 186 16.59 3.88 11.48
CA CYS A 186 16.64 4.33 12.87
C CYS A 186 18.08 4.74 13.24
N ILE A 187 19.00 3.76 13.31
CA ILE A 187 20.42 4.01 13.62
C ILE A 187 21.23 4.05 12.33
N MET A 188 22.04 5.09 12.18
CA MET A 188 22.83 5.40 11.00
C MET A 188 24.24 5.87 11.36
N THR A 189 25.14 5.77 10.39
CA THR A 189 26.46 6.39 10.41
C THR A 189 26.79 6.98 9.03
N ASP A 190 28.03 7.41 8.84
CA ASP A 190 28.49 7.94 7.56
C ASP A 190 28.36 6.91 6.42
N TYR A 191 27.61 7.25 5.37
CA TYR A 191 27.44 6.39 4.20
C TYR A 191 28.74 6.15 3.43
N ASN A 192 29.68 7.10 3.45
CA ASN A 192 30.93 6.96 2.70
C ASN A 192 31.86 5.92 3.36
N THR A 193 31.80 5.83 4.69
CA THR A 193 32.52 4.86 5.52
C THR A 193 31.82 3.50 5.54
N GLU A 194 30.52 3.45 5.84
CA GLU A 194 29.72 2.23 5.87
C GLU A 194 28.58 2.32 4.82
N LYS A 195 28.84 1.76 3.63
CA LYS A 195 27.94 1.79 2.46
C LYS A 195 26.71 0.88 2.58
N GLU A 196 26.00 0.95 3.69
CA GLU A 196 24.78 0.21 3.94
C GLU A 196 23.53 0.99 3.50
N ALA A 197 22.49 0.26 3.09
CA ALA A 197 21.30 0.88 2.52
C ALA A 197 20.55 1.80 3.52
N TRP A 198 20.67 1.55 4.83
CA TRP A 198 20.09 2.40 5.87
C TRP A 198 20.88 3.69 6.13
N ASN A 199 22.17 3.75 5.75
CA ASN A 199 22.98 4.95 5.85
C ASN A 199 22.80 5.89 4.65
N LYS A 200 22.13 5.44 3.55
CA LYS A 200 21.98 6.24 2.33
C LYS A 200 21.33 7.60 2.61
N GLY A 201 22.05 8.67 2.29
CA GLY A 201 21.62 10.05 2.51
C GLY A 201 21.97 10.60 3.90
N ALA A 202 22.76 9.88 4.69
CA ALA A 202 23.43 10.37 5.89
C ALA A 202 24.95 10.44 5.65
N THR A 203 25.57 11.56 5.99
CA THR A 203 27.02 11.74 5.99
C THR A 203 27.45 12.27 7.34
N LEU A 204 28.56 11.78 7.86
CA LEU A 204 29.09 12.16 9.16
C LEU A 204 30.60 12.35 9.09
N SER A 205 31.07 13.49 9.56
CA SER A 205 32.47 13.79 9.77
C SER A 205 32.66 14.24 11.21
N LEU A 206 33.60 13.61 11.93
CA LEU A 206 33.98 13.97 13.29
C LEU A 206 35.51 13.92 13.38
N ASP A 207 36.11 15.06 13.72
CA ASP A 207 37.50 15.12 14.13
C ASP A 207 37.57 14.83 15.63
N LYS A 208 38.04 13.63 16.00
CA LYS A 208 38.14 13.23 17.42
C LYS A 208 39.16 14.03 18.22
N ALA A 209 40.15 14.66 17.56
CA ALA A 209 41.17 15.44 18.26
C ALA A 209 40.65 16.83 18.65
N THR A 210 39.85 17.45 17.78
CA THR A 210 39.29 18.79 18.03
C THR A 210 37.85 18.78 18.52
N GLY A 211 37.14 17.67 18.36
CA GLY A 211 35.71 17.54 18.66
C GLY A 211 34.79 18.16 17.60
N LYS A 212 35.35 18.76 16.53
CA LYS A 212 34.56 19.38 15.46
C LYS A 212 33.85 18.34 14.63
N PHE A 213 32.58 18.59 14.32
CA PHE A 213 31.79 17.66 13.53
C PHE A 213 30.88 18.35 12.51
N THR A 214 30.50 17.57 11.51
CA THR A 214 29.44 17.90 10.56
C THR A 214 28.64 16.63 10.28
N MET A 215 27.34 16.69 10.57
CA MET A 215 26.38 15.64 10.26
C MET A 215 25.35 16.19 9.29
N THR A 216 25.11 15.48 8.18
CA THR A 216 24.03 15.81 7.25
C THR A 216 23.17 14.59 7.07
N MET A 217 21.85 14.74 7.16
CA MET A 217 20.93 13.64 6.90
C MET A 217 19.60 14.13 6.31
N ALA A 218 19.01 13.33 5.42
CA ALA A 218 17.65 13.58 4.92
C ALA A 218 16.61 12.79 5.73
N PRO A 219 15.68 13.46 6.43
CA PRO A 219 14.53 12.80 7.04
C PRO A 219 13.62 12.15 5.98
N TYR A 220 12.66 11.35 6.42
CA TYR A 220 11.73 10.70 5.52
C TYR A 220 11.01 11.70 4.59
N LYS A 221 11.07 11.46 3.28
CA LYS A 221 10.53 12.40 2.27
C LYS A 221 9.02 12.66 2.36
N ASN A 222 8.25 11.79 3.03
CA ASN A 222 6.79 11.95 3.19
C ASN A 222 6.39 12.30 4.63
N LEU A 223 7.26 12.98 5.39
CA LEU A 223 6.84 13.62 6.63
C LEU A 223 5.76 14.68 6.34
N ALA A 224 4.70 14.70 7.15
CA ALA A 224 3.62 15.65 6.97
C ALA A 224 4.13 17.09 7.04
N PRO A 225 3.54 18.04 6.28
CA PRO A 225 3.89 19.44 6.40
C PRO A 225 3.63 19.92 7.83
N ASP A 226 4.40 20.90 8.27
CA ASP A 226 4.34 21.50 9.61
C ASP A 226 4.75 20.54 10.74
N THR A 227 5.32 19.37 10.41
CA THR A 227 5.91 18.47 11.40
C THR A 227 7.14 19.12 12.00
N ARG A 228 7.13 19.35 13.31
CA ARG A 228 8.30 19.84 14.07
C ARG A 228 9.23 18.69 14.43
N MET A 229 10.49 18.85 14.08
CA MET A 229 11.58 17.93 14.35
C MET A 229 12.53 18.58 15.36
N LYS A 230 12.88 17.85 16.40
CA LYS A 230 13.80 18.28 17.44
C LYS A 230 15.12 17.55 17.30
N VAL A 231 16.22 18.26 17.52
CA VAL A 231 17.58 17.76 17.34
C VAL A 231 18.29 17.77 18.68
N TYR A 232 18.97 16.66 19.00
CA TYR A 232 19.80 16.51 20.18
C TYR A 232 21.22 16.09 19.77
N VAL A 233 22.24 16.65 20.40
CA VAL A 233 23.66 16.28 20.21
C VAL A 233 24.17 15.84 21.57
N ASN A 234 24.61 14.58 21.67
CA ASN A 234 25.02 13.94 22.94
C ASN A 234 24.03 14.22 24.09
N GLY A 235 22.73 14.17 23.79
CA GLY A 235 21.64 14.37 24.76
C GLY A 235 21.24 15.82 25.02
N GLN A 236 22.04 16.81 24.62
CA GLN A 236 21.72 18.23 24.74
C GLN A 236 20.79 18.67 23.60
N ASP A 237 19.74 19.41 23.93
CA ASP A 237 18.83 20.05 22.97
C ASP A 237 19.50 21.27 22.33
N ILE A 238 19.57 21.28 21.00
CA ILE A 238 20.20 22.35 20.21
C ILE A 238 19.21 23.08 19.31
N GLY A 239 17.94 22.66 19.34
CA GLY A 239 16.88 23.33 18.60
C GLY A 239 15.99 22.40 17.80
N ASN A 240 15.16 23.02 16.99
CA ASN A 240 14.17 22.34 16.17
C ASN A 240 14.14 22.94 14.76
N PHE A 241 13.58 22.17 13.83
CA PHE A 241 13.25 22.62 12.50
C PHE A 241 11.88 22.10 12.09
N THR A 242 11.23 22.80 11.17
CA THR A 242 9.89 22.46 10.68
C THR A 242 9.96 21.91 9.26
N ILE A 243 9.21 20.84 9.00
CA ILE A 243 9.08 20.28 7.65
C ILE A 243 8.15 21.15 6.80
N GLU A 244 8.69 21.72 5.73
CA GLU A 244 7.92 22.45 4.73
C GLU A 244 7.37 21.52 3.65
N LYS A 245 6.25 21.95 3.08
CA LYS A 245 5.57 21.25 1.99
C LYS A 245 6.47 21.19 0.74
N SER A 246 6.70 19.99 0.21
CA SER A 246 7.42 19.80 -1.06
C SER A 246 6.50 19.94 -2.27
N THR A 247 5.39 19.19 -2.31
CA THR A 247 4.33 19.28 -3.33
C THR A 247 2.96 19.11 -2.66
N TYR A 248 1.90 18.75 -3.37
CA TYR A 248 0.61 18.48 -2.73
C TYR A 248 0.70 17.28 -1.76
N PHE A 249 0.25 17.45 -0.52
CA PHE A 249 0.30 16.41 0.51
C PHE A 249 -1.08 15.77 0.69
N PHE A 250 -1.18 14.49 0.38
CA PHE A 250 -2.37 13.69 0.66
C PHE A 250 -2.34 13.24 2.11
N LYS A 251 -3.15 13.89 2.96
CA LYS A 251 -3.12 13.70 4.42
C LYS A 251 -3.40 12.26 4.84
N THR A 252 -4.41 11.64 4.26
CA THR A 252 -4.81 10.29 4.62
C THR A 252 -3.88 9.28 3.95
N ALA A 253 -3.45 9.50 2.71
CA ALA A 253 -2.43 8.62 2.11
C ALA A 253 -1.03 8.77 2.73
N ASN A 254 -0.76 9.88 3.41
CA ASN A 254 0.52 10.30 3.99
C ASN A 254 1.67 10.29 2.98
N ILE A 255 1.47 10.97 1.85
CA ILE A 255 2.45 11.10 0.75
C ILE A 255 2.42 12.49 0.12
N TYR A 256 3.56 12.95 -0.39
CA TYR A 256 3.63 14.03 -1.35
C TYR A 256 3.46 13.49 -2.76
N MET A 257 2.48 14.02 -3.51
CA MET A 257 2.24 13.61 -4.88
C MET A 257 1.44 14.68 -5.64
N ASN A 258 1.76 14.88 -6.92
CA ASN A 258 0.93 15.70 -7.79
C ASN A 258 -0.43 15.01 -8.03
N PRO A 259 -1.59 15.65 -7.73
CA PRO A 259 -2.91 15.06 -7.96
C PRO A 259 -3.17 14.63 -9.42
N LEU A 260 -2.49 15.26 -10.38
CA LEU A 260 -2.58 14.85 -11.80
C LEU A 260 -2.02 13.46 -12.05
N VAL A 261 -0.98 13.04 -11.31
CA VAL A 261 -0.45 11.66 -11.41
C VAL A 261 -1.52 10.66 -10.98
N VAL A 262 -2.24 10.97 -9.90
CA VAL A 262 -3.36 10.15 -9.42
C VAL A 262 -4.46 10.09 -10.48
N PHE A 263 -4.84 11.25 -11.06
CA PHE A 263 -5.86 11.34 -12.11
C PHE A 263 -5.50 10.51 -13.35
N PHE A 264 -4.31 10.72 -13.92
CA PHE A 264 -3.89 10.02 -15.15
C PHE A 264 -3.71 8.53 -14.93
N GLY A 265 -3.16 8.11 -13.78
CA GLY A 265 -3.09 6.70 -13.41
C GLY A 265 -4.48 6.08 -13.31
N ALA A 266 -5.42 6.75 -12.63
CA ALA A 266 -6.80 6.31 -12.53
C ALA A 266 -7.55 6.32 -13.87
N PHE A 267 -7.23 7.25 -14.77
CA PHE A 267 -7.75 7.29 -16.14
C PHE A 267 -7.37 6.06 -16.94
N ILE A 268 -6.08 5.71 -16.95
CA ILE A 268 -5.58 4.52 -17.66
C ILE A 268 -6.22 3.26 -17.06
N ILE A 269 -6.24 3.16 -15.73
CA ILE A 269 -6.83 2.00 -15.04
C ILE A 269 -8.33 1.92 -15.28
N GLY A 270 -9.06 3.04 -15.29
CA GLY A 270 -10.47 3.11 -15.59
C GLY A 270 -10.79 2.65 -17.03
N CYS A 271 -10.00 3.10 -18.00
CA CYS A 271 -10.08 2.62 -19.39
C CYS A 271 -9.92 1.10 -19.45
N LEU A 272 -8.82 0.58 -18.88
CA LEU A 272 -8.51 -0.86 -18.86
C LEU A 272 -9.61 -1.66 -18.16
N PHE A 273 -10.12 -1.15 -17.05
CA PHE A 273 -11.14 -1.80 -16.25
C PHE A 273 -12.46 -1.94 -17.01
N VAL A 274 -12.91 -0.90 -17.73
CA VAL A 274 -14.14 -0.98 -18.54
C VAL A 274 -13.94 -1.84 -19.78
N ILE A 275 -12.76 -1.81 -20.40
CA ILE A 275 -12.43 -2.66 -21.56
C ILE A 275 -12.48 -4.16 -21.19
N MET A 276 -11.86 -4.53 -20.07
CA MET A 276 -11.77 -5.93 -19.63
C MET A 276 -12.98 -6.38 -18.79
N GLY A 277 -13.78 -5.45 -18.26
CA GLY A 277 -14.87 -5.71 -17.31
C GLY A 277 -14.43 -6.21 -15.94
N ALA A 278 -13.12 -6.20 -15.67
CA ALA A 278 -12.51 -6.92 -14.56
C ALA A 278 -11.08 -6.41 -14.27
N ALA A 279 -10.67 -6.52 -13.00
CA ALA A 279 -9.34 -6.20 -12.44
C ALA A 279 -9.01 -4.73 -12.10
N GLY A 280 -9.96 -3.79 -12.24
CA GLY A 280 -9.73 -2.37 -11.90
C GLY A 280 -9.23 -2.17 -10.47
N GLY A 281 -9.91 -2.74 -9.47
CA GLY A 281 -9.50 -2.60 -8.06
C GLY A 281 -8.12 -3.19 -7.74
N LEU A 282 -7.70 -4.23 -8.46
CA LEU A 282 -6.36 -4.82 -8.34
C LEU A 282 -5.29 -3.89 -8.92
N PHE A 283 -5.54 -3.32 -10.09
CA PHE A 283 -4.63 -2.36 -10.70
C PHE A 283 -4.55 -1.06 -9.90
N THR A 284 -5.67 -0.57 -9.35
CA THR A 284 -5.64 0.59 -8.44
C THR A 284 -4.84 0.29 -7.19
N ALA A 285 -5.00 -0.90 -6.60
CA ALA A 285 -4.20 -1.30 -5.45
C ALA A 285 -2.71 -1.37 -5.78
N ALA A 286 -2.34 -2.00 -6.90
CA ALA A 286 -0.97 -2.02 -7.37
C ALA A 286 -0.44 -0.60 -7.57
N PHE A 287 -1.17 0.26 -8.28
CA PHE A 287 -0.83 1.66 -8.51
C PHE A 287 -0.62 2.45 -7.20
N GLN A 288 -1.52 2.32 -6.23
CA GLN A 288 -1.37 3.00 -4.93
C GLN A 288 -0.15 2.50 -4.15
N VAL A 289 0.17 1.21 -4.22
CA VAL A 289 1.30 0.62 -3.50
C VAL A 289 2.64 0.91 -4.18
N THR A 290 2.71 0.78 -5.51
CA THR A 290 3.98 0.81 -6.25
C THR A 290 4.32 2.19 -6.81
N VAL A 291 3.32 2.92 -7.32
CA VAL A 291 3.54 4.23 -7.94
C VAL A 291 3.32 5.35 -6.93
N LEU A 292 2.21 5.34 -6.20
CA LEU A 292 1.92 6.37 -5.21
C LEU A 292 2.71 6.16 -3.91
N GLY A 293 2.87 4.90 -3.47
CA GLY A 293 3.59 4.56 -2.25
C GLY A 293 2.83 4.92 -0.97
N THR A 294 1.50 4.83 -0.96
CA THR A 294 0.62 5.18 0.16
C THR A 294 1.09 4.55 1.49
N LYS A 295 1.23 5.37 2.53
CA LYS A 295 1.72 4.96 3.87
C LYS A 295 0.65 4.98 4.96
N GLY A 296 -0.48 5.65 4.72
CA GLY A 296 -1.50 5.88 5.74
C GLY A 296 -1.03 6.84 6.84
N PRO A 297 -1.93 7.48 7.59
CA PRO A 297 -1.56 8.36 8.68
C PRO A 297 -0.99 7.57 9.86
N ILE A 298 -0.30 8.25 10.78
CA ILE A 298 0.24 7.64 12.00
C ILE A 298 -0.90 6.97 12.80
N GLY A 299 -0.66 5.74 13.27
CA GLY A 299 -1.66 4.97 14.00
C GLY A 299 -2.68 4.23 13.12
N ILE A 300 -2.61 4.34 11.80
CA ILE A 300 -3.41 3.55 10.86
C ILE A 300 -2.48 2.78 9.92
N ASN A 301 -2.78 1.49 9.73
CA ASN A 301 -2.06 0.69 8.75
C ASN A 301 -2.37 1.16 7.32
N ALA A 302 -1.35 1.40 6.50
CA ALA A 302 -1.48 1.82 5.11
C ALA A 302 -2.56 1.04 4.31
N ALA A 303 -2.64 -0.28 4.52
CA ALA A 303 -3.60 -1.13 3.81
C ALA A 303 -5.06 -0.77 4.12
N ASN A 304 -5.35 -0.30 5.33
CA ASN A 304 -6.71 0.07 5.73
C ASN A 304 -7.12 1.44 5.17
N THR A 305 -6.16 2.26 4.74
CA THR A 305 -6.40 3.51 4.00
C THR A 305 -6.52 3.30 2.49
N ILE A 306 -5.70 2.40 1.95
CA ILE A 306 -5.66 2.08 0.51
C ILE A 306 -6.98 1.44 0.04
N LYS A 307 -7.51 0.50 0.82
CA LYS A 307 -8.72 -0.27 0.46
C LYS A 307 -9.94 0.63 0.17
N PRO A 308 -10.42 1.49 1.09
CA PRO A 308 -11.59 2.33 0.81
C PRO A 308 -11.35 3.30 -0.35
N THR A 309 -10.14 3.85 -0.46
CA THR A 309 -9.77 4.78 -1.55
C THR A 309 -9.77 4.09 -2.92
N ASN A 310 -9.28 2.85 -3.01
CA ASN A 310 -9.29 2.07 -4.25
C ASN A 310 -10.69 1.75 -4.77
N LEU A 311 -11.63 1.55 -3.85
CA LEU A 311 -13.01 1.20 -4.21
C LEU A 311 -13.72 2.34 -4.95
N PHE A 312 -13.24 3.59 -4.87
CA PHE A 312 -13.79 4.69 -5.66
C PHE A 312 -13.56 4.51 -7.16
N LEU A 313 -12.44 3.90 -7.59
CA LEU A 313 -12.24 3.60 -9.00
C LEU A 313 -13.31 2.62 -9.50
N THR A 314 -13.52 1.56 -8.73
CA THR A 314 -14.48 0.50 -9.06
C THR A 314 -15.93 0.89 -8.77
N LEU A 315 -16.16 1.99 -8.05
CA LEU A 315 -17.47 2.63 -7.88
C LEU A 315 -17.78 3.55 -9.06
N CYS A 316 -16.85 4.43 -9.44
CA CYS A 316 -17.15 5.51 -10.38
C CYS A 316 -16.96 5.10 -11.85
N SER A 317 -15.94 4.29 -12.16
CA SER A 317 -15.68 3.86 -13.54
C SER A 317 -16.83 3.09 -14.19
N PRO A 318 -17.51 2.15 -13.49
CA PRO A 318 -18.66 1.45 -14.07
C PRO A 318 -19.82 2.36 -14.44
N ILE A 319 -20.03 3.49 -13.75
CA ILE A 319 -21.21 4.33 -13.95
C ILE A 319 -21.30 4.76 -15.41
N THR A 320 -20.25 5.37 -15.94
CA THR A 320 -20.22 5.83 -17.33
C THR A 320 -20.20 4.68 -18.34
N GLY A 321 -19.49 3.60 -18.02
CA GLY A 321 -19.46 2.40 -18.86
C GLY A 321 -20.86 1.80 -19.00
N LEU A 322 -21.53 1.54 -17.87
CA LEU A 322 -22.89 1.03 -17.79
C LEU A 322 -23.87 1.96 -18.51
N MET A 323 -23.82 3.28 -18.28
CA MET A 323 -24.65 4.24 -19.00
C MET A 323 -24.52 4.10 -20.52
N ASN A 324 -23.30 3.93 -21.03
CA ASN A 324 -23.07 3.72 -22.46
C ASN A 324 -23.61 2.36 -22.93
N TYR A 325 -23.40 1.28 -22.17
CA TYR A 325 -23.95 -0.04 -22.52
C TYR A 325 -25.49 -0.09 -22.47
N PHE A 326 -26.11 0.68 -21.58
CA PHE A 326 -27.56 0.88 -21.54
C PHE A 326 -28.05 1.61 -22.79
N LYS A 327 -27.40 2.72 -23.18
CA LYS A 327 -27.71 3.46 -24.42
C LYS A 327 -27.54 2.60 -25.67
N GLU A 328 -26.52 1.75 -25.69
CA GLU A 328 -26.25 0.79 -26.77
C GLU A 328 -27.17 -0.44 -26.75
N LYS A 329 -28.06 -0.56 -25.76
CA LYS A 329 -28.93 -1.75 -25.55
C LYS A 329 -28.13 -3.06 -25.46
N ARG A 330 -26.92 -3.00 -24.88
CA ARG A 330 -26.01 -4.14 -24.70
C ARG A 330 -26.00 -4.69 -23.27
N PHE A 331 -26.70 -4.04 -22.35
CA PHE A 331 -26.73 -4.42 -20.95
C PHE A 331 -27.85 -5.41 -20.64
N ALA A 332 -27.48 -6.63 -20.23
CA ALA A 332 -28.41 -7.66 -19.78
C ALA A 332 -28.92 -7.38 -18.35
N TRP A 333 -29.69 -6.31 -18.20
CA TRP A 333 -30.10 -5.76 -16.91
C TRP A 333 -30.82 -6.76 -15.97
N PRO A 334 -31.70 -7.68 -16.43
CA PRO A 334 -32.40 -8.56 -15.49
C PRO A 334 -31.45 -9.55 -14.82
N VAL A 335 -30.42 -10.00 -15.54
CA VAL A 335 -29.37 -10.88 -15.00
C VAL A 335 -28.44 -10.12 -14.08
N ALA A 336 -28.07 -8.90 -14.46
CA ALA A 336 -27.14 -8.07 -13.71
C ALA A 336 -27.68 -7.65 -12.34
N ILE A 337 -28.99 -7.36 -12.22
CA ILE A 337 -29.59 -6.97 -10.94
C ILE A 337 -29.51 -8.10 -9.91
N PHE A 338 -29.87 -9.34 -10.30
CA PHE A 338 -29.79 -10.48 -9.38
C PHE A 338 -28.34 -10.75 -8.93
N PHE A 339 -27.40 -10.67 -9.88
CA PHE A 339 -25.98 -10.81 -9.57
C PHE A 339 -25.48 -9.73 -8.60
N ALA A 340 -25.81 -8.46 -8.88
CA ALA A 340 -25.45 -7.32 -8.04
C ALA A 340 -26.06 -7.40 -6.64
N ALA A 341 -27.34 -7.77 -6.52
CA ALA A 341 -28.01 -7.95 -5.24
C ALA A 341 -27.31 -9.04 -4.41
N GLY A 342 -26.99 -10.17 -5.03
CA GLY A 342 -26.26 -11.25 -4.38
C GLY A 342 -24.89 -10.79 -3.89
N ILE A 343 -24.16 -10.04 -4.72
CA ILE A 343 -22.87 -9.46 -4.37
C ILE A 343 -22.97 -8.55 -3.14
N VAL A 344 -23.95 -7.65 -3.07
CA VAL A 344 -24.13 -6.76 -1.90
C VAL A 344 -24.33 -7.60 -0.64
N ILE A 345 -25.19 -8.62 -0.71
CA ILE A 345 -25.45 -9.52 0.42
C ILE A 345 -24.16 -10.21 0.88
N GLY A 346 -23.44 -10.84 -0.05
CA GLY A 346 -22.19 -11.53 0.24
C GLY A 346 -21.09 -10.61 0.77
N ALA A 347 -20.91 -9.46 0.11
CA ALA A 347 -19.84 -8.51 0.42
C ALA A 347 -20.05 -7.79 1.75
N PHE A 348 -21.29 -7.41 2.07
CA PHE A 348 -21.59 -6.61 3.25
C PHE A 348 -21.80 -7.48 4.50
N PHE A 349 -22.59 -8.56 4.41
CA PHE A 349 -23.01 -9.34 5.57
C PHE A 349 -22.09 -10.53 5.89
N LEU A 350 -21.54 -11.19 4.87
CA LEU A 350 -20.85 -12.48 5.05
C LEU A 350 -19.33 -12.35 5.00
N GLY A 351 -18.79 -11.62 4.02
CA GLY A 351 -17.33 -11.56 3.75
C GLY A 351 -16.47 -11.16 4.95
N PRO A 352 -16.66 -9.95 5.52
CA PRO A 352 -15.85 -9.47 6.64
C PRO A 352 -15.89 -10.39 7.87
N ASN A 353 -17.06 -10.95 8.18
CA ASN A 353 -17.26 -11.83 9.32
C ASN A 353 -16.60 -13.20 9.11
N PHE A 354 -16.69 -13.75 7.89
CA PHE A 354 -16.08 -15.04 7.54
C PHE A 354 -14.55 -14.95 7.49
N SER A 355 -14.01 -13.91 6.84
CA SER A 355 -12.56 -13.67 6.77
C SER A 355 -11.92 -13.49 8.15
N ALA A 356 -12.59 -12.77 9.06
CA ALA A 356 -12.07 -12.52 10.39
C ALA A 356 -12.02 -13.79 11.27
N LYS A 357 -12.94 -14.75 11.06
CA LYS A 357 -13.12 -15.90 11.94
C LYS A 357 -12.46 -17.19 11.45
N TYR A 358 -12.39 -17.44 10.14
CA TYR A 358 -12.07 -18.77 9.62
C TYR A 358 -10.86 -18.86 8.67
N LEU A 359 -10.29 -17.73 8.22
CA LEU A 359 -9.28 -17.75 7.16
C LEU A 359 -7.96 -17.07 7.56
N PRO A 360 -6.90 -17.85 7.85
CA PRO A 360 -5.57 -17.29 8.02
C PRO A 360 -5.10 -16.66 6.70
N LEU A 361 -4.78 -15.36 6.74
CA LEU A 361 -4.49 -14.51 5.58
C LEU A 361 -3.47 -15.10 4.58
N LYS A 362 -2.49 -15.88 5.05
CA LYS A 362 -1.50 -16.52 4.17
C LYS A 362 -2.11 -17.60 3.28
N ALA A 363 -2.87 -18.53 3.86
CA ALA A 363 -3.53 -19.60 3.11
C ALA A 363 -4.54 -19.02 2.12
N TYR A 364 -5.27 -17.99 2.54
CA TYR A 364 -6.29 -17.35 1.71
C TYR A 364 -5.73 -16.69 0.45
N LYS A 365 -4.65 -15.90 0.57
CA LYS A 365 -3.96 -15.28 -0.58
C LYS A 365 -3.45 -16.32 -1.57
N PHE A 366 -2.88 -17.40 -1.04
CA PHE A 366 -2.36 -18.51 -1.83
C PHE A 366 -3.46 -19.18 -2.68
N TYR A 367 -4.59 -19.56 -2.06
CA TYR A 367 -5.68 -20.23 -2.80
C TYR A 367 -6.34 -19.32 -3.84
N LEU A 368 -6.53 -18.03 -3.54
CA LEU A 368 -7.04 -17.10 -4.54
C LEU A 368 -6.07 -16.95 -5.71
N GLY A 369 -4.77 -16.85 -5.44
CA GLY A 369 -3.76 -16.85 -6.48
C GLY A 369 -3.94 -18.03 -7.42
N ILE A 370 -4.02 -19.26 -6.88
CA ILE A 370 -4.25 -20.48 -7.67
C ILE A 370 -5.52 -20.38 -8.51
N ILE A 371 -6.63 -19.94 -7.90
CA ILE A 371 -7.90 -19.78 -8.62
C ILE A 371 -7.72 -18.81 -9.79
N CYS A 372 -7.05 -17.67 -9.58
CA CYS A 372 -6.74 -16.71 -10.64
C CYS A 372 -5.89 -17.32 -11.74
N LEU A 373 -4.87 -18.12 -11.40
CA LEU A 373 -4.03 -18.81 -12.38
C LEU A 373 -4.83 -19.81 -13.21
N ILE A 374 -5.61 -20.68 -12.57
CA ILE A 374 -6.45 -21.68 -13.25
C ILE A 374 -7.41 -20.98 -14.21
N ILE A 375 -8.07 -19.92 -13.75
CA ILE A 375 -8.99 -19.14 -14.55
C ILE A 375 -8.25 -18.44 -15.69
N GLY A 376 -7.08 -17.85 -15.44
CA GLY A 376 -6.25 -17.18 -16.44
C GLY A 376 -5.82 -18.14 -17.54
N ILE A 377 -5.30 -19.32 -17.17
CA ILE A 377 -4.96 -20.40 -18.10
C ILE A 377 -6.20 -20.81 -18.91
N LYS A 378 -7.33 -21.03 -18.25
CA LYS A 378 -8.57 -21.43 -18.93
C LYS A 378 -9.05 -20.38 -19.93
N LEU A 379 -9.04 -19.10 -19.57
CA LEU A 379 -9.37 -18.01 -20.49
C LEU A 379 -8.40 -17.96 -21.67
N PHE A 380 -7.11 -18.15 -21.42
CA PHE A 380 -6.11 -18.23 -22.47
C PHE A 380 -6.36 -19.41 -23.43
N MET A 381 -6.62 -20.61 -22.89
CA MET A 381 -6.98 -21.80 -23.67
C MET A 381 -8.26 -21.61 -24.47
N GLU A 382 -9.25 -20.93 -23.91
CA GLU A 382 -10.49 -20.59 -24.62
C GLU A 382 -10.30 -19.53 -25.72
N SER A 383 -9.18 -18.82 -25.71
CA SER A 383 -8.80 -17.86 -26.76
C SER A 383 -8.03 -18.51 -27.92
N LEU A 384 -7.72 -19.80 -27.83
CA LEU A 384 -7.05 -20.55 -28.89
C LEU A 384 -8.04 -20.88 -30.03
N PRO A 385 -7.59 -20.87 -31.30
CA PRO A 385 -8.44 -21.14 -32.46
C PRO A 385 -9.24 -22.44 -32.33
N SER A 386 -8.58 -23.52 -31.87
CA SER A 386 -9.19 -24.85 -31.69
C SER A 386 -10.33 -24.87 -30.67
N SER A 387 -10.27 -24.04 -29.63
CA SER A 387 -11.35 -23.92 -28.64
C SER A 387 -12.50 -23.06 -29.15
N ILE A 388 -12.20 -22.03 -29.94
CA ILE A 388 -13.20 -21.14 -30.55
C ILE A 388 -14.02 -21.91 -31.58
N GLU A 389 -13.38 -22.73 -32.42
CA GLU A 389 -14.06 -23.53 -33.44
C GLU A 389 -15.06 -24.54 -32.85
N LYS A 390 -14.78 -25.05 -31.64
CA LYS A 390 -15.68 -25.94 -30.91
C LYS A 390 -16.94 -25.22 -30.38
N LYS A 391 -16.87 -23.91 -30.13
CA LYS A 391 -17.98 -23.12 -29.58
C LYS A 391 -18.73 -22.40 -30.71
N LYS A 392 -19.77 -23.04 -31.28
CA LYS A 392 -20.58 -22.51 -32.40
C LYS A 392 -21.05 -21.05 -32.19
N ALA A 393 -21.66 -20.74 -31.04
CA ALA A 393 -22.15 -19.39 -30.73
C ALA A 393 -21.02 -18.35 -30.67
N MET A 394 -19.87 -18.71 -30.08
CA MET A 394 -18.70 -17.84 -30.02
C MET A 394 -18.11 -17.58 -31.42
N LYS A 395 -17.98 -18.63 -32.24
CA LYS A 395 -17.53 -18.53 -33.63
C LYS A 395 -18.45 -17.60 -34.44
N ALA A 396 -19.77 -17.75 -34.29
CA ALA A 396 -20.75 -16.91 -34.96
C ALA A 396 -20.63 -15.44 -34.55
N ILE A 397 -20.48 -15.16 -33.25
CA ILE A 397 -20.28 -13.79 -32.74
C ILE A 397 -18.99 -13.17 -33.31
N ILE A 398 -17.88 -13.90 -33.32
CA ILE A 398 -16.60 -13.40 -33.85
C ILE A 398 -16.70 -13.14 -35.37
N GLN A 399 -17.33 -14.03 -36.13
CA GLN A 399 -17.53 -13.85 -37.57
C GLN A 399 -18.38 -12.61 -37.86
N LYS A 400 -19.50 -12.46 -37.15
CA LYS A 400 -20.37 -11.31 -37.32
C LYS A 400 -19.66 -10.02 -36.87
N PHE A 401 -18.88 -10.03 -35.78
CA PHE A 401 -18.04 -8.90 -35.37
C PHE A 401 -17.06 -8.48 -36.46
N ASN A 402 -16.32 -9.44 -37.05
CA ASN A 402 -15.38 -9.15 -38.12
C ASN A 402 -16.06 -8.59 -39.37
N ALA A 403 -17.27 -9.07 -39.70
CA ALA A 403 -18.08 -8.52 -40.79
C ALA A 403 -18.48 -7.06 -40.51
N ALA A 404 -18.97 -6.76 -39.30
CA ALA A 404 -19.32 -5.40 -38.89
C ALA A 404 -18.11 -4.45 -38.90
N VAL A 405 -16.92 -4.92 -38.49
CA VAL A 405 -15.67 -4.15 -38.58
C VAL A 405 -15.31 -3.85 -40.04
N LYS A 406 -15.46 -4.85 -40.93
CA LYS A 406 -15.15 -4.68 -42.36
C LYS A 406 -16.09 -3.67 -43.01
N GLU A 407 -17.39 -3.76 -42.72
CA GLU A 407 -18.41 -2.84 -43.22
C GLU A 407 -18.20 -1.41 -42.71
N ALA A 408 -17.88 -1.23 -41.42
CA ALA A 408 -17.58 0.08 -40.85
C ALA A 408 -16.35 0.72 -41.53
N LYS A 409 -15.30 -0.07 -41.80
CA LYS A 409 -14.11 0.40 -42.53
C LYS A 409 -14.41 0.78 -43.98
N SER A 410 -15.27 0.05 -44.67
CA SER A 410 -15.59 0.32 -46.08
C SER A 410 -16.61 1.45 -46.26
N SER A 411 -17.54 1.63 -45.32
CA SER A 411 -18.62 2.62 -45.42
C SER A 411 -18.31 3.95 -44.72
N GLY A 412 -17.24 4.01 -43.91
CA GLY A 412 -16.94 5.16 -43.05
C GLY A 412 -17.96 5.38 -41.92
N LYS A 413 -18.97 4.51 -41.79
CA LYS A 413 -20.00 4.59 -40.73
C LYS A 413 -19.47 4.02 -39.41
N ALA A 414 -20.04 4.52 -38.31
CA ALA A 414 -19.74 4.00 -36.98
C ALA A 414 -20.16 2.52 -36.86
N MET A 415 -19.31 1.71 -36.22
CA MET A 415 -19.59 0.30 -35.98
C MET A 415 -20.77 0.12 -35.01
N GLU A 416 -21.88 -0.44 -35.49
CA GLU A 416 -22.99 -0.86 -34.63
C GLU A 416 -22.76 -2.27 -34.10
N LEU A 417 -22.72 -2.43 -32.78
CA LEU A 417 -22.71 -3.73 -32.13
C LEU A 417 -24.16 -4.21 -31.90
N GLY A 418 -24.38 -5.52 -31.97
CA GLY A 418 -25.68 -6.14 -31.72
C GLY A 418 -26.25 -5.84 -30.32
N LYS A 419 -27.58 -5.86 -30.24
CA LYS A 419 -28.38 -5.51 -29.06
C LYS A 419 -28.77 -6.78 -28.29
N VAL A 420 -29.06 -6.62 -27.00
CA VAL A 420 -29.61 -7.68 -26.15
C VAL A 420 -31.13 -7.59 -26.22
N GLU A 421 -31.75 -8.68 -26.66
CA GLU A 421 -33.20 -8.84 -26.71
C GLU A 421 -33.60 -9.90 -25.69
N PHE A 422 -34.72 -9.68 -25.01
CA PHE A 422 -35.20 -10.57 -23.96
C PHE A 422 -36.49 -11.24 -24.40
N GLU A 423 -36.59 -12.55 -24.19
CA GLU A 423 -37.89 -13.23 -24.22
C GLU A 423 -38.62 -13.03 -22.87
N LYS A 424 -39.83 -13.58 -22.74
CA LYS A 424 -40.69 -13.35 -21.56
C LYS A 424 -39.93 -13.63 -20.25
N PHE A 425 -39.82 -12.62 -19.41
CA PHE A 425 -39.05 -12.69 -18.16
C PHE A 425 -39.60 -13.76 -17.21
N ASN A 426 -38.69 -14.54 -16.62
CA ASN A 426 -38.99 -15.52 -15.58
C ASN A 426 -37.79 -15.61 -14.62
N ILE A 427 -38.08 -15.63 -13.31
CA ILE A 427 -37.08 -15.62 -12.23
C ILE A 427 -36.20 -16.89 -12.21
N ILE A 428 -36.69 -18.01 -12.74
CA ILE A 428 -35.99 -19.29 -12.78
C ILE A 428 -35.08 -19.38 -14.01
N LYS A 429 -35.66 -19.16 -15.20
CA LYS A 429 -34.96 -19.27 -16.48
C LYS A 429 -35.69 -18.44 -17.55
N PHE A 430 -34.94 -17.64 -18.31
CA PHE A 430 -35.44 -17.02 -19.54
C PHE A 430 -34.34 -16.97 -20.61
N ASP A 431 -34.73 -16.82 -21.86
CA ASP A 431 -33.79 -16.77 -22.98
C ASP A 431 -33.51 -15.32 -23.37
N MET A 432 -32.24 -15.01 -23.64
CA MET A 432 -31.78 -13.72 -24.12
C MET A 432 -31.06 -13.90 -25.47
N LYS A 433 -31.33 -13.03 -26.43
CA LYS A 433 -30.67 -13.05 -27.74
C LYS A 433 -29.63 -11.94 -27.80
N PHE A 434 -28.43 -12.29 -28.28
CA PHE A 434 -27.35 -11.33 -28.54
C PHE A 434 -26.67 -11.71 -29.85
N TRP A 435 -26.63 -10.78 -30.81
CA TRP A 435 -26.13 -11.05 -32.17
C TRP A 435 -26.84 -12.24 -32.85
N GLY A 436 -28.13 -12.45 -32.57
CA GLY A 436 -28.91 -13.57 -33.11
C GLY A 436 -28.59 -14.94 -32.49
N GLU A 437 -27.69 -15.02 -31.51
CA GLU A 437 -27.44 -16.23 -30.73
C GLU A 437 -28.24 -16.18 -29.42
N THR A 438 -28.87 -17.30 -29.06
CA THR A 438 -29.66 -17.42 -27.82
C THR A 438 -28.78 -17.89 -26.67
N PHE A 439 -28.83 -17.16 -25.55
CA PHE A 439 -28.18 -17.49 -24.28
C PHE A 439 -29.22 -17.66 -23.19
N VAL A 440 -29.03 -18.65 -22.34
CA VAL A 440 -29.94 -18.91 -21.22
C VAL A 440 -29.54 -18.04 -20.02
N ALA A 441 -30.48 -17.25 -19.53
CA ALA A 441 -30.39 -16.51 -18.28
C ALA A 441 -30.91 -17.36 -17.11
N ARG A 442 -30.15 -17.43 -16.01
CA ARG A 442 -30.58 -18.12 -14.78
C ARG A 442 -30.46 -17.20 -13.56
N PRO A 443 -31.44 -16.33 -13.30
CA PRO A 443 -31.33 -15.27 -12.28
C PRO A 443 -31.00 -15.78 -10.87
N LEU A 444 -31.58 -16.91 -10.45
CA LEU A 444 -31.29 -17.47 -9.12
C LEU A 444 -29.84 -17.94 -8.97
N ILE A 445 -29.27 -18.57 -10.00
CA ILE A 445 -27.85 -18.96 -9.99
C ILE A 445 -26.96 -17.72 -9.92
N MET A 446 -27.36 -16.65 -10.59
CA MET A 446 -26.66 -15.36 -10.54
C MET A 446 -26.72 -14.74 -9.15
N LEU A 447 -27.85 -14.81 -8.46
CA LEU A 447 -27.96 -14.36 -7.08
C LEU A 447 -27.03 -15.14 -6.14
N LEU A 448 -27.08 -16.48 -6.18
CA LEU A 448 -26.28 -17.34 -5.29
C LEU A 448 -24.78 -17.24 -5.58
N SER A 449 -24.40 -17.24 -6.85
CA SER A 449 -23.00 -17.02 -7.25
C SER A 449 -22.53 -15.61 -6.88
N GLY A 450 -23.40 -14.61 -7.02
CA GLY A 450 -23.15 -13.24 -6.57
C GLY A 450 -22.83 -13.18 -5.07
N ILE A 451 -23.61 -13.87 -4.22
CA ILE A 451 -23.33 -13.96 -2.77
C ILE A 451 -21.94 -14.54 -2.51
N LEU A 452 -21.63 -15.67 -3.14
CA LEU A 452 -20.33 -16.33 -2.96
C LEU A 452 -19.18 -15.42 -3.42
N MET A 453 -19.28 -14.84 -4.61
CA MET A 453 -18.20 -14.01 -5.15
C MET A 453 -18.08 -12.67 -4.43
N GLY A 454 -19.19 -12.07 -3.98
CA GLY A 454 -19.19 -10.87 -3.15
C GLY A 454 -18.50 -11.12 -1.82
N MET A 455 -18.78 -12.27 -1.18
CA MET A 455 -18.12 -12.70 0.05
C MET A 455 -16.60 -12.83 -0.13
N ILE A 456 -16.16 -13.48 -1.22
CA ILE A 456 -14.75 -13.63 -1.55
C ILE A 456 -14.13 -12.26 -1.86
N ALA A 457 -14.77 -11.46 -2.71
CA ALA A 457 -14.28 -10.16 -3.15
C ALA A 457 -14.07 -9.17 -1.99
N ALA A 458 -15.03 -9.06 -1.09
CA ALA A 458 -14.97 -8.16 0.06
C ALA A 458 -13.87 -8.56 1.04
N SER A 459 -13.65 -9.86 1.22
CA SER A 459 -12.58 -10.39 2.07
C SER A 459 -11.18 -9.95 1.59
N PHE A 460 -10.99 -9.77 0.27
CA PHE A 460 -9.73 -9.27 -0.30
C PHE A 460 -9.67 -7.74 -0.46
N GLY A 461 -10.81 -7.05 -0.47
CA GLY A 461 -10.87 -5.59 -0.65
C GLY A 461 -10.47 -5.10 -2.04
N VAL A 462 -10.61 -5.94 -3.07
CA VAL A 462 -10.21 -5.63 -4.47
C VAL A 462 -11.37 -5.52 -5.46
N GLY A 463 -12.61 -5.44 -4.96
CA GLY A 463 -13.80 -5.14 -5.77
C GLY A 463 -14.33 -6.29 -6.63
N GLY A 464 -13.74 -7.48 -6.59
CA GLY A 464 -14.34 -8.73 -7.12
C GLY A 464 -14.43 -8.90 -8.63
N GLY A 465 -14.33 -7.80 -9.41
CA GLY A 465 -14.51 -7.81 -10.86
C GLY A 465 -13.68 -8.87 -11.61
N PHE A 466 -12.47 -9.13 -11.14
CA PHE A 466 -11.58 -10.15 -11.72
C PHE A 466 -12.14 -11.59 -11.66
N MET A 467 -13.04 -11.90 -10.73
CA MET A 467 -13.73 -13.19 -10.65
C MET A 467 -15.05 -13.19 -11.42
N PHE A 468 -15.71 -12.03 -11.52
CA PHE A 468 -17.01 -11.92 -12.17
C PHE A 468 -16.90 -12.20 -13.67
N MET A 469 -15.93 -11.60 -14.34
CA MET A 469 -15.77 -11.79 -15.79
C MET A 469 -15.55 -13.24 -16.20
N PRO A 470 -14.58 -13.96 -15.62
CA PRO A 470 -14.37 -15.36 -15.98
C PRO A 470 -15.55 -16.25 -15.61
N PHE A 471 -16.24 -15.97 -14.50
CA PHE A 471 -17.48 -16.68 -14.19
C PHE A 471 -18.52 -16.52 -15.30
N MET A 472 -18.76 -15.30 -15.78
CA MET A 472 -19.70 -15.05 -16.87
C MET A 472 -19.28 -15.76 -18.16
N THR A 473 -18.00 -15.69 -18.53
CA THR A 473 -17.55 -16.26 -19.82
C THR A 473 -17.41 -17.77 -19.79
N THR A 474 -17.02 -18.34 -18.65
CA THR A 474 -16.63 -19.74 -18.54
C THR A 474 -17.68 -20.61 -17.88
N ALA A 475 -18.36 -20.13 -16.83
CA ALA A 475 -19.42 -20.89 -16.17
C ALA A 475 -20.78 -20.62 -16.82
N MET A 476 -21.10 -19.36 -17.12
CA MET A 476 -22.36 -19.00 -17.79
C MET A 476 -22.29 -19.06 -19.32
N GLY A 477 -21.08 -19.15 -19.89
CA GLY A 477 -20.87 -19.28 -21.33
C GLY A 477 -21.16 -18.00 -22.12
N TYR A 478 -21.25 -16.85 -21.46
CA TYR A 478 -21.57 -15.58 -22.11
C TYR A 478 -20.39 -15.05 -22.92
N PRO A 479 -20.62 -14.49 -24.11
CA PRO A 479 -19.59 -13.80 -24.88
C PRO A 479 -19.10 -12.60 -24.09
N MET A 480 -17.85 -12.19 -24.32
CA MET A 480 -17.25 -11.17 -23.47
C MET A 480 -18.00 -9.83 -23.57
N TYR A 481 -18.46 -9.48 -24.77
CA TYR A 481 -19.23 -8.27 -25.01
C TYR A 481 -20.55 -8.19 -24.19
N LEU A 482 -21.07 -9.34 -23.74
CA LEU A 482 -22.24 -9.45 -22.85
C LEU A 482 -21.83 -9.58 -21.37
N ALA A 483 -20.72 -10.27 -21.10
CA ALA A 483 -20.19 -10.48 -19.76
C ALA A 483 -19.68 -9.18 -19.10
N VAL A 484 -18.99 -8.32 -19.87
CA VAL A 484 -18.38 -7.07 -19.36
C VAL A 484 -19.39 -6.15 -18.67
N PRO A 485 -20.52 -5.78 -19.31
CA PRO A 485 -21.51 -4.94 -18.66
C PRO A 485 -22.08 -5.55 -17.37
N ILE A 486 -22.32 -6.87 -17.33
CA ILE A 486 -22.82 -7.57 -16.14
C ILE A 486 -21.78 -7.53 -14.99
N ALA A 487 -20.52 -7.80 -15.31
CA ALA A 487 -19.43 -7.76 -14.33
C ALA A 487 -19.15 -6.35 -13.78
N LEU A 488 -19.31 -5.32 -14.61
CA LEU A 488 -19.23 -3.92 -14.18
C LEU A 488 -20.32 -3.57 -13.16
N ALA A 489 -21.56 -4.03 -13.37
CA ALA A 489 -22.65 -3.84 -12.40
C ALA A 489 -22.37 -4.56 -11.07
N GLY A 490 -21.85 -5.79 -11.11
CA GLY A 490 -21.42 -6.49 -9.90
C GLY A 490 -20.27 -5.79 -9.16
N THR A 491 -19.32 -5.22 -9.90
CA THR A 491 -18.17 -4.51 -9.32
C THR A 491 -18.59 -3.19 -8.68
N PHE A 492 -19.52 -2.47 -9.33
CA PHE A 492 -20.18 -1.29 -8.75
C PHE A 492 -20.83 -1.65 -7.40
N ALA A 493 -21.64 -2.72 -7.38
CA ALA A 493 -22.33 -3.19 -6.19
C ALA A 493 -21.37 -3.58 -5.05
N THR A 494 -20.27 -4.26 -5.38
CA THR A 494 -19.21 -4.60 -4.42
C THR A 494 -18.59 -3.35 -3.80
N SER A 495 -18.35 -2.32 -4.61
CA SER A 495 -17.69 -1.09 -4.18
C SER A 495 -18.57 -0.27 -3.24
N VAL A 496 -19.87 -0.18 -3.51
CA VAL A 496 -20.85 0.43 -2.61
C VAL A 496 -20.82 -0.24 -1.24
N GLY A 497 -20.96 -1.57 -1.20
CA GLY A 497 -20.94 -2.33 0.07
C GLY A 497 -19.61 -2.23 0.80
N GLY A 498 -18.48 -2.27 0.07
CA GLY A 498 -17.15 -2.17 0.64
C GLY A 498 -16.86 -0.80 1.26
N ILE A 499 -17.14 0.30 0.56
CA ILE A 499 -16.94 1.67 1.07
C ILE A 499 -17.80 1.90 2.32
N ALA A 500 -19.08 1.50 2.28
CA ALA A 500 -19.96 1.60 3.44
C ALA A 500 -19.39 0.84 4.64
N LYS A 501 -18.91 -0.39 4.45
CA LYS A 501 -18.34 -1.20 5.53
C LYS A 501 -17.04 -0.60 6.09
N PHE A 502 -16.13 -0.11 5.25
CA PHE A 502 -14.89 0.51 5.73
C PHE A 502 -15.16 1.79 6.53
N SER A 503 -16.12 2.61 6.07
CA SER A 503 -16.54 3.81 6.79
C SER A 503 -17.14 3.46 8.16
N LEU A 504 -18.00 2.43 8.25
CA LEU A 504 -18.53 1.90 9.52
C LEU A 504 -17.44 1.33 10.44
N MET A 505 -16.33 0.84 9.89
CA MET A 505 -15.18 0.35 10.65
C MET A 505 -14.23 1.47 11.11
N GLY A 506 -14.53 2.74 10.79
CA GLY A 506 -13.71 3.90 11.16
C GLY A 506 -12.55 4.20 10.19
N TYR A 507 -12.48 3.52 9.04
CA TYR A 507 -11.45 3.78 8.03
C TYR A 507 -12.02 4.65 6.91
N GLN A 508 -11.64 5.92 6.90
CA GLN A 508 -12.08 6.87 5.89
C GLN A 508 -11.16 6.86 4.65
N PRO A 509 -11.71 7.05 3.44
CA PRO A 509 -10.91 7.25 2.25
C PRO A 509 -10.15 8.59 2.32
N ASP A 510 -9.06 8.69 1.56
CA ASP A 510 -8.50 10.01 1.26
C ASP A 510 -9.41 10.70 0.25
N TRP A 511 -10.25 11.63 0.69
CA TRP A 511 -11.31 12.21 -0.16
C TRP A 511 -10.79 12.91 -1.40
N ILE A 512 -9.63 13.55 -1.33
CA ILE A 512 -9.07 14.28 -2.47
C ILE A 512 -8.44 13.30 -3.45
N MET A 513 -7.74 12.28 -2.96
CA MET A 513 -7.26 11.19 -3.80
C MET A 513 -8.42 10.41 -4.42
N ALA A 514 -9.46 10.12 -3.66
CA ALA A 514 -10.67 9.45 -4.11
C ALA A 514 -11.40 10.26 -5.18
N ALA A 515 -11.48 11.59 -5.05
CA ALA A 515 -12.04 12.47 -6.07
C ALA A 515 -11.19 12.46 -7.36
N ALA A 516 -9.86 12.54 -7.26
CA ALA A 516 -8.98 12.45 -8.42
C ALA A 516 -9.08 11.09 -9.11
N ILE A 517 -9.15 10.00 -8.32
CA ILE A 517 -9.38 8.64 -8.81
C ILE A 517 -10.73 8.54 -9.50
N ALA A 518 -11.80 9.07 -8.88
CA ALA A 518 -13.14 9.05 -9.44
C ALA A 518 -13.20 9.81 -10.77
N ALA A 519 -12.62 11.02 -10.82
CA ALA A 519 -12.57 11.83 -12.04
C ALA A 519 -11.81 11.11 -13.17
N GLY A 520 -10.62 10.56 -12.87
CA GLY A 520 -9.86 9.77 -13.83
C GLY A 520 -10.63 8.53 -14.28
N ALA A 521 -11.22 7.80 -13.34
CA ALA A 521 -12.00 6.59 -13.58
C ALA A 521 -13.25 6.82 -14.43
N ILE A 522 -13.93 7.96 -14.24
CA ILE A 522 -15.09 8.41 -15.04
C ILE A 522 -14.64 8.75 -16.46
N ALA A 523 -13.61 9.59 -16.60
CA ALA A 523 -13.05 9.92 -17.91
C ALA A 523 -12.59 8.65 -18.66
N GLY A 524 -11.92 7.74 -17.95
CA GLY A 524 -11.49 6.46 -18.49
C GLY A 524 -12.66 5.56 -18.84
N GLY A 525 -13.74 5.56 -18.04
CA GLY A 525 -14.96 4.82 -18.31
C GLY A 525 -15.81 5.40 -19.45
N MET A 526 -15.60 6.66 -19.86
CA MET A 526 -16.21 7.24 -21.06
C MET A 526 -15.44 6.84 -22.33
N VAL A 527 -14.12 6.71 -22.22
CA VAL A 527 -13.23 6.33 -23.34
C VAL A 527 -13.20 4.80 -23.53
N GLY A 528 -13.22 4.03 -22.44
CA GLY A 528 -13.11 2.58 -22.41
C GLY A 528 -14.09 1.85 -23.34
N PRO A 529 -15.41 2.11 -23.29
CA PRO A 529 -16.37 1.48 -24.19
C PRO A 529 -16.12 1.81 -25.67
N LYS A 530 -15.67 3.04 -25.96
CA LYS A 530 -15.33 3.45 -27.33
C LYS A 530 -14.12 2.67 -27.85
N ILE A 531 -13.11 2.45 -27.01
CA ILE A 531 -11.96 1.60 -27.34
C ILE A 531 -12.40 0.14 -27.49
N GLN A 532 -13.20 -0.39 -26.56
CA GLN A 532 -13.62 -1.79 -26.54
C GLN A 532 -14.32 -2.23 -27.82
N LYS A 533 -15.12 -1.36 -28.45
CA LYS A 533 -15.79 -1.64 -29.73
C LYS A 533 -14.83 -2.02 -30.86
N HIS A 534 -13.58 -1.53 -30.79
CA HIS A 534 -12.57 -1.76 -31.82
C HIS A 534 -11.63 -2.92 -31.48
N LEU A 535 -11.81 -3.54 -30.30
CA LEU A 535 -10.94 -4.61 -29.84
C LEU A 535 -11.60 -5.98 -30.07
N PRO A 536 -10.95 -6.90 -30.78
CA PRO A 536 -11.47 -8.25 -30.97
C PRO A 536 -11.68 -8.97 -29.63
N GLU A 537 -12.71 -9.81 -29.57
CA GLU A 537 -13.04 -10.60 -28.36
C GLU A 537 -11.86 -11.43 -27.85
N ILE A 538 -11.05 -11.97 -28.76
CA ILE A 538 -9.84 -12.74 -28.44
C ILE A 538 -8.82 -11.88 -27.69
N PHE A 539 -8.61 -10.64 -28.14
CA PHE A 539 -7.65 -9.73 -27.51
C PHE A 539 -8.08 -9.40 -26.08
N LEU A 540 -9.36 -9.07 -25.91
CA LEU A 540 -9.90 -8.79 -24.59
C LEU A 540 -9.75 -10.01 -23.65
N LYS A 541 -9.96 -11.23 -24.17
CA LYS A 541 -9.88 -12.47 -23.36
C LYS A 541 -8.45 -12.75 -22.92
N ARG A 542 -7.48 -12.54 -23.82
CA ARG A 542 -6.05 -12.67 -23.53
C ARG A 542 -5.56 -11.60 -22.55
N MET A 543 -6.01 -10.36 -22.69
CA MET A 543 -5.71 -9.29 -21.73
C MET A 543 -6.17 -9.65 -20.31
N LEU A 544 -7.41 -10.12 -20.17
CA LEU A 544 -7.93 -10.55 -18.86
C LEU A 544 -7.15 -11.76 -18.32
N ALA A 545 -6.83 -12.75 -19.17
CA ALA A 545 -6.01 -13.89 -18.78
C ALA A 545 -4.65 -13.46 -18.23
N LEU A 546 -3.97 -12.54 -18.93
CA LEU A 546 -2.69 -11.98 -18.49
C LEU A 546 -2.83 -11.23 -17.17
N ALA A 547 -3.88 -10.41 -17.01
CA ALA A 547 -4.16 -9.72 -15.75
C ALA A 547 -4.30 -10.70 -14.58
N LEU A 548 -5.00 -11.82 -14.76
CA LEU A 548 -5.17 -12.84 -13.73
C LEU A 548 -3.87 -13.57 -13.39
N VAL A 549 -3.00 -13.80 -14.38
CA VAL A 549 -1.66 -14.35 -14.15
C VAL A 549 -0.81 -13.37 -13.33
N ILE A 550 -0.86 -12.07 -13.64
CA ILE A 550 -0.17 -11.03 -12.85
C ILE A 550 -0.69 -11.02 -11.41
N VAL A 551 -2.00 -11.16 -11.21
CA VAL A 551 -2.63 -11.22 -9.87
C VAL A 551 -2.17 -12.46 -9.12
N PHE A 552 -2.14 -13.61 -9.79
CA PHE A 552 -1.56 -14.83 -9.23
C PHE A 552 -0.15 -14.57 -8.74
N LEU A 553 0.74 -14.09 -9.61
CA LEU A 553 2.14 -13.86 -9.29
C LEU A 553 2.31 -12.87 -8.12
N ASN A 554 1.44 -11.86 -8.00
CA ASN A 554 1.48 -10.89 -6.91
C ASN A 554 1.00 -11.49 -5.58
N TYR A 555 -0.05 -12.32 -5.59
CA TYR A 555 -0.60 -12.90 -4.36
C TYR A 555 0.13 -14.15 -3.88
N THR A 556 0.91 -14.78 -4.75
CA THR A 556 1.80 -15.89 -4.39
C THR A 556 3.24 -15.44 -4.19
N ASP A 557 3.51 -14.13 -4.24
CA ASP A 557 4.85 -13.52 -4.16
C ASP A 557 5.84 -14.03 -5.25
N ALA A 558 5.33 -14.68 -6.30
CA ALA A 558 6.11 -15.20 -7.42
C ALA A 558 6.55 -14.12 -8.43
N LEU A 559 5.99 -12.91 -8.40
CA LEU A 559 6.36 -11.81 -9.30
C LEU A 559 7.81 -11.31 -9.10
N PHE A 560 8.40 -11.56 -7.92
CA PHE A 560 9.81 -11.31 -7.66
C PHE A 560 10.74 -12.30 -8.38
N PHE A 561 10.24 -13.45 -8.84
CA PHE A 561 11.00 -14.46 -9.59
C PHE A 561 11.20 -14.10 -11.07
N LEU A 562 10.42 -13.14 -11.60
CA LEU A 562 10.51 -12.68 -13.00
C LEU A 562 11.34 -11.39 -13.18
N ARG A 563 11.85 -10.83 -12.08
CA ARG A 563 12.84 -9.75 -12.05
C ARG A 563 14.18 -10.33 -11.64
#